data_AF-A0L1D7-F1
#
_entry.id   AF-A0L1D7-F1
#
_cell.length_a   1.000
_cell.length_b   1.000
_cell.length_c   1.000
_cell.angle_alpha   90.00
_cell.angle_beta   90.00
_cell.angle_gamma   90.00
#
_symmetry.space_group_name_H-M   'P 1'
#
loop_
_entity.id
_entity.type
_entity.pdbx_description
1 polymer ?
#
loop_
_entity_poly.entity_id
_entity_poly.type
_entity_poly.pdbx_seq_one_letter_code
_entity_poly.pdbx_strand_id
1 'polypeptide(L)'
;MRKITLVSLAMGTCLLAACAAKPPIVAQEKTVEVDGINLVFGGSYDTERKNISLSVNGDSVMKGTFPPYTPTQNLSGKYKGYTISSQCYFGSVLSSQGGAFGAIAGVIQSTKSSSGDKCDMLVNGKIVESLYF
;
A
#
# COMPACT_ATOMS: atom_id res chain seq x y z
N MET A 1 -47.46 50.36 1.71
CA MET A 1 -47.47 48.90 1.50
C MET A 1 -46.03 48.40 1.56
N ARG A 2 -45.63 47.79 2.69
CA ARG A 2 -44.25 47.36 2.98
C ARG A 2 -44.13 45.88 2.63
N LYS A 3 -43.44 45.56 1.53
CA LYS A 3 -43.15 44.17 1.12
C LYS A 3 -41.98 43.68 1.96
N ILE A 4 -42.26 42.82 2.95
CA ILE A 4 -41.23 42.19 3.78
C ILE A 4 -40.70 40.97 3.01
N THR A 5 -39.41 41.05 2.71
CA THR A 5 -38.60 40.06 2.01
C THR A 5 -38.48 38.79 2.86
N LEU A 6 -39.03 37.67 2.37
CA LEU A 6 -38.82 36.33 2.91
C LEU A 6 -37.99 35.54 1.90
N VAL A 7 -36.66 35.64 2.00
CA VAL A 7 -35.72 34.74 1.30
C VAL A 7 -34.66 34.34 2.32
N SER A 8 -34.90 33.26 3.04
CA SER A 8 -33.91 32.64 3.93
C SER A 8 -34.37 31.22 4.23
N LEU A 9 -33.88 30.22 3.49
CA LEU A 9 -33.78 28.80 3.87
C LEU A 9 -33.39 27.95 2.64
N ALA A 10 -32.10 27.94 2.28
CA ALA A 10 -31.51 26.88 1.43
C ALA A 10 -29.97 26.97 1.41
N MET A 11 -29.31 26.90 2.57
CA MET A 11 -27.87 26.64 2.63
C MET A 11 -27.63 25.66 3.76
N GLY A 12 -27.48 24.37 3.46
CA GLY A 12 -27.24 23.40 4.53
C GLY A 12 -27.11 21.93 4.15
N THR A 13 -26.87 21.55 2.89
CA THR A 13 -26.79 20.13 2.51
C THR A 13 -25.75 19.84 1.42
N CYS A 14 -24.46 20.10 1.68
CA CYS A 14 -23.38 19.71 0.75
C CYS A 14 -22.06 19.33 1.45
N LEU A 15 -22.07 18.68 2.63
CA LEU A 15 -20.82 18.35 3.36
C LEU A 15 -20.54 16.86 3.59
N LEU A 16 -21.24 15.92 2.95
CA LEU A 16 -21.08 14.48 3.26
C LEU A 16 -20.54 13.60 2.12
N ALA A 17 -20.06 14.16 1.01
CA ALA A 17 -19.57 13.37 -0.13
C ALA A 17 -18.07 12.98 -0.08
N ALA A 18 -17.37 13.15 1.06
CA ALA A 18 -15.90 13.00 1.10
C ALA A 18 -15.37 11.64 1.61
N CYS A 19 -16.21 10.70 2.08
CA CYS A 19 -15.77 9.40 2.59
C CYS A 19 -16.24 8.24 1.70
N ALA A 20 -15.77 8.19 0.45
CA ALA A 20 -15.96 7.01 -0.41
C ALA A 20 -14.64 6.31 -0.78
N ALA A 21 -13.49 6.92 -0.47
CA ALA A 21 -12.19 6.31 -0.73
C ALA A 21 -11.91 5.18 0.26
N LYS A 22 -11.58 4.00 -0.25
CA LYS A 22 -11.16 2.89 0.62
C LYS A 22 -9.85 3.25 1.33
N PRO A 23 -9.74 3.03 2.65
CA PRO A 23 -8.50 3.29 3.36
C PRO A 23 -7.40 2.36 2.82
N PRO A 24 -6.14 2.83 2.75
CA PRO A 24 -5.01 1.97 2.42
C PRO A 24 -4.87 0.82 3.43
N ILE A 25 -4.44 -0.33 2.93
CA ILE A 25 -4.02 -1.47 3.75
C ILE A 25 -2.67 -1.12 4.39
N VAL A 26 -2.52 -1.29 5.70
CA VAL A 26 -1.30 -0.95 6.43
C VAL A 26 -0.66 -2.23 6.96
N ALA A 27 0.62 -2.44 6.65
CA ALA A 27 1.36 -3.58 7.16
C ALA A 27 1.67 -3.40 8.65
N GLN A 28 1.66 -4.50 9.41
CA GLN A 28 2.16 -4.50 10.78
C GLN A 28 3.66 -4.13 10.77
N GLU A 29 4.04 -3.16 11.59
CA GLU A 29 5.44 -2.79 11.74
C GLU A 29 6.29 -3.96 12.24
N LYS A 30 7.53 -4.06 11.72
CA LYS A 30 8.50 -5.07 12.11
C LYS A 30 9.82 -4.42 12.46
N THR A 31 10.33 -4.74 13.64
CA THR A 31 11.62 -4.25 14.11
C THR A 31 12.69 -5.29 13.82
N VAL A 32 13.77 -4.86 13.17
CA VAL A 32 14.94 -5.67 12.85
C VAL A 32 16.19 -4.95 13.33
N GLU A 33 17.10 -5.68 13.95
CA GLU A 33 18.42 -5.17 14.29
C GLU A 33 19.38 -5.40 13.11
N VAL A 34 19.99 -4.32 12.62
CA VAL A 34 21.03 -4.35 11.58
C VAL A 34 22.23 -3.55 12.07
N ASP A 35 23.40 -4.20 12.13
CA ASP A 35 24.65 -3.58 12.58
C ASP A 35 24.51 -2.86 13.95
N GLY A 36 23.72 -3.44 14.87
CA GLY A 36 23.46 -2.88 16.20
C GLY A 36 22.45 -1.73 16.23
N ILE A 37 21.79 -1.42 15.11
CA ILE A 37 20.76 -0.39 15.00
C ILE A 37 19.40 -1.03 14.72
N ASN A 38 18.40 -0.64 15.50
CA ASN A 38 17.02 -1.07 15.27
C ASN A 38 16.39 -0.26 14.12
N LEU A 39 15.96 -0.97 13.10
CA LEU A 39 15.17 -0.48 11.98
C LEU A 39 13.74 -0.99 12.11
N VAL A 40 12.76 -0.10 12.06
CA VAL A 40 11.34 -0.42 12.09
C VAL A 40 10.80 -0.29 10.68
N PHE A 41 10.55 -1.41 10.02
CA PHE A 41 9.96 -1.46 8.70
C PHE A 41 8.44 -1.35 8.79
N GLY A 42 7.86 -0.51 7.94
CA GLY A 42 6.42 -0.38 7.80
C GLY A 42 6.03 -0.15 6.34
N GLY A 43 4.73 -0.06 6.08
CA GLY A 43 4.24 0.28 4.76
C GLY A 43 2.74 0.41 4.66
N SER A 44 2.29 1.01 3.56
CA SER A 44 0.88 1.13 3.19
C SER A 44 0.65 0.86 1.70
N TYR A 45 -0.47 0.20 1.40
CA TYR A 45 -0.91 -0.12 0.05
C TYR A 45 -2.29 0.47 -0.22
N ASP A 46 -2.36 1.38 -1.19
CA ASP A 46 -3.60 1.93 -1.72
C ASP A 46 -4.13 0.99 -2.82
N THR A 47 -5.21 0.27 -2.51
CA THR A 47 -5.80 -0.72 -3.41
C THR A 47 -6.45 -0.12 -4.66
N GLU A 48 -6.92 1.14 -4.59
CA GLU A 48 -7.57 1.82 -5.71
C GLU A 48 -6.53 2.34 -6.70
N ARG A 49 -5.48 2.99 -6.17
CA ARG A 49 -4.38 3.54 -6.98
C ARG A 49 -3.32 2.51 -7.31
N LYS A 50 -3.36 1.33 -6.68
CA LYS A 50 -2.34 0.27 -6.75
C LYS A 50 -0.96 0.79 -6.37
N ASN A 51 -0.91 1.69 -5.39
CA ASN A 51 0.31 2.35 -4.94
C ASN A 51 0.79 1.75 -3.63
N ILE A 52 2.08 1.47 -3.55
CA ILE A 52 2.76 0.98 -2.35
C ILE A 52 3.74 2.05 -1.85
N SER A 53 3.77 2.25 -0.55
CA SER A 53 4.75 3.08 0.14
C SER A 53 5.35 2.27 1.28
N LEU A 54 6.67 2.17 1.33
CA LEU A 54 7.40 1.46 2.38
C LEU A 54 8.22 2.46 3.20
N SER A 55 8.26 2.26 4.50
CA SER A 55 8.91 3.15 5.45
C SER A 55 9.95 2.44 6.30
N VAL A 56 10.89 3.24 6.82
CA VAL A 56 11.87 2.84 7.83
C VAL A 56 11.82 3.87 8.95
N ASN A 57 11.55 3.44 10.18
CA ASN A 57 11.33 4.29 11.36
C ASN A 57 10.28 5.40 11.12
N GLY A 58 9.23 5.10 10.36
CA GLY A 58 8.17 6.05 10.01
C GLY A 58 8.47 6.92 8.79
N ASP A 59 9.74 7.04 8.37
CA ASP A 59 10.10 7.81 7.17
C ASP A 59 9.79 7.00 5.90
N SER A 60 9.07 7.59 4.94
CA SER A 60 8.82 6.92 3.66
C SER A 60 10.09 6.91 2.81
N VAL A 61 10.63 5.72 2.57
CA VAL A 61 11.92 5.52 1.86
C VAL A 61 11.70 5.06 0.41
N MET A 62 10.63 4.30 0.16
CA MET A 62 10.36 3.72 -1.15
C MET A 62 8.88 3.88 -1.51
N LYS A 63 8.61 4.20 -2.76
CA LYS A 63 7.25 4.30 -3.31
C LYS A 63 7.22 3.73 -4.71
N GLY A 64 6.10 3.13 -5.07
CA GLY A 64 5.85 2.65 -6.43
C GLY A 64 4.39 2.38 -6.69
N THR A 65 4.10 2.10 -7.96
CA THR A 65 2.76 1.75 -8.44
C THR A 65 2.85 0.43 -9.18
N PHE A 66 1.96 -0.51 -8.90
CA PHE A 66 1.89 -1.76 -9.64
C PHE A 66 1.24 -1.51 -11.01
N PRO A 67 1.92 -1.82 -12.12
CA PRO A 67 1.30 -1.77 -13.43
C PRO A 67 0.12 -2.76 -13.53
N PRO A 68 -0.83 -2.53 -14.46
CA PRO A 68 -1.87 -3.51 -14.76
C PRO A 68 -1.28 -4.90 -15.04
N TYR A 69 -1.95 -5.96 -14.53
CA TYR A 69 -1.55 -7.37 -14.72
C TYR A 69 -0.16 -7.75 -14.20
N THR A 70 0.55 -6.85 -13.51
CA THR A 70 1.92 -7.08 -13.04
C THR A 70 1.93 -7.10 -11.50
N PRO A 71 1.85 -8.28 -10.86
CA PRO A 71 1.74 -8.38 -9.40
C PRO A 71 3.07 -8.14 -8.69
N THR A 72 4.18 -8.01 -9.41
CA THR A 72 5.52 -7.84 -8.83
C THR A 72 5.97 -6.39 -8.93
N GLN A 73 6.58 -5.89 -7.87
CA GLN A 73 7.22 -4.58 -7.87
C GLN A 73 8.50 -4.63 -7.03
N ASN A 74 9.61 -4.21 -7.61
CA ASN A 74 10.89 -4.13 -6.90
C ASN A 74 11.20 -2.66 -6.66
N LEU A 75 11.47 -2.29 -5.41
CA LEU A 75 11.78 -0.91 -5.03
C LEU A 75 13.16 -0.85 -4.41
N SER A 76 13.80 0.31 -4.53
CA SER A 76 15.08 0.57 -3.87
C SER A 76 15.14 2.02 -3.44
N GLY A 77 15.76 2.25 -2.29
CA GLY A 77 16.03 3.55 -1.72
C GLY A 77 17.27 3.52 -0.84
N LYS A 78 17.62 4.68 -0.29
CA LYS A 78 18.70 4.81 0.69
C LYS A 78 18.15 5.38 1.99
N TYR A 79 18.57 4.82 3.11
CA TYR A 79 18.20 5.31 4.42
C TYR A 79 19.41 5.28 5.35
N LYS A 80 19.83 6.47 5.83
CA LYS A 80 20.96 6.66 6.76
C LYS A 80 22.22 5.84 6.39
N GLY A 81 22.56 5.79 5.11
CA GLY A 81 23.75 5.08 4.60
C GLY A 81 23.51 3.63 4.16
N TYR A 82 22.40 3.02 4.55
CA TYR A 82 22.00 1.68 4.11
C TYR A 82 21.30 1.75 2.74
N THR A 83 21.56 0.75 1.90
CA THR A 83 20.71 0.50 0.73
C THR A 83 19.55 -0.37 1.19
N ILE A 84 18.35 0.19 1.16
CA ILE A 84 17.12 -0.52 1.49
C ILE A 84 16.43 -0.83 0.17
N SER A 85 16.09 -2.08 -0.07
CA SER A 85 15.31 -2.48 -1.23
C SER A 85 14.18 -3.40 -0.82
N SER A 86 13.19 -3.57 -1.69
CA SER A 86 12.11 -4.51 -1.47
C SER A 86 11.81 -5.31 -2.72
N GLN A 87 11.32 -6.53 -2.51
CA GLN A 87 10.74 -7.38 -3.53
C GLN A 87 9.30 -7.65 -3.14
N CYS A 88 8.37 -6.96 -3.81
CA CYS A 88 6.95 -7.03 -3.51
C CYS A 88 6.22 -7.94 -4.49
N TYR A 89 5.29 -8.73 -3.97
CA TYR A 89 4.33 -9.52 -4.73
C TYR A 89 2.93 -9.30 -4.17
N PHE A 90 2.05 -8.73 -4.99
CA PHE A 90 0.68 -8.39 -4.64
C PHE A 90 -0.26 -9.19 -5.53
N GLY A 91 -0.73 -10.32 -5.02
CA GLY A 91 -1.74 -11.15 -5.69
C GLY A 91 -3.05 -10.39 -5.91
N SER A 92 -3.35 -9.39 -5.06
CA SER A 92 -4.52 -8.52 -5.22
C SER A 92 -4.52 -7.72 -6.53
N VAL A 93 -3.34 -7.44 -7.11
CA VAL A 93 -3.23 -6.76 -8.40
C VAL A 93 -3.87 -7.57 -9.52
N LEU A 94 -3.75 -8.90 -9.47
CA LEU A 94 -4.36 -9.82 -10.44
C LEU A 94 -5.82 -10.09 -10.11
N SER A 95 -6.16 -10.32 -8.83
CA SER A 95 -7.54 -10.64 -8.44
C SER A 95 -8.49 -9.45 -8.63
N SER A 96 -8.03 -8.21 -8.41
CA SER A 96 -8.81 -6.99 -8.65
C SER A 96 -9.19 -6.77 -10.11
N GLN A 97 -8.56 -7.49 -11.04
CA GLN A 97 -8.81 -7.35 -12.48
C GLN A 97 -9.95 -8.24 -12.99
N GLY A 98 -10.37 -9.24 -12.21
CA GLY A 98 -11.47 -10.15 -12.55
C GLY A 98 -11.19 -11.08 -13.75
N GLY A 99 -12.18 -11.91 -14.10
CA GLY A 99 -12.12 -12.81 -15.27
C GLY A 99 -11.09 -13.95 -15.15
N ALA A 100 -10.59 -14.42 -16.30
CA ALA A 100 -9.63 -15.54 -16.37
C ALA A 100 -8.35 -15.30 -15.54
N PHE A 101 -7.90 -14.05 -15.41
CA PHE A 101 -6.74 -13.68 -14.60
C PHE A 101 -6.98 -13.80 -13.09
N GLY A 102 -8.21 -13.53 -12.63
CA GLY A 102 -8.60 -13.78 -11.24
C GLY A 102 -8.61 -15.27 -10.88
N ALA A 103 -9.01 -16.14 -11.82
CA ALA A 103 -8.95 -17.59 -11.63
C ALA A 103 -7.51 -18.12 -11.59
N ILE A 104 -6.63 -17.59 -12.46
CA ILE A 104 -5.20 -17.92 -12.49
C ILE A 104 -4.49 -17.41 -11.23
N ALA A 105 -4.88 -16.24 -10.70
CA ALA A 105 -4.35 -15.73 -9.43
C ALA A 105 -4.60 -16.70 -8.27
N GLY A 106 -5.78 -17.34 -8.21
CA GLY A 106 -6.08 -18.36 -7.21
C GLY A 106 -5.18 -19.61 -7.31
N VAL A 107 -4.84 -20.02 -8.54
CA VAL A 107 -3.93 -21.16 -8.78
C VAL A 107 -2.48 -20.79 -8.45
N ILE A 108 -2.01 -19.59 -8.84
CA ILE A 108 -0.64 -19.14 -8.54
C ILE A 108 -0.47 -18.90 -7.03
N GLN A 109 -1.46 -18.31 -6.36
CA GLN A 109 -1.44 -18.09 -4.90
C GLN A 109 -1.43 -19.42 -4.12
N SER A 110 -2.21 -20.42 -4.56
CA SER A 110 -2.22 -21.75 -3.94
C SER A 110 -0.91 -22.52 -4.15
N THR A 111 -0.25 -22.34 -5.30
CA THR A 111 1.03 -23.01 -5.59
C THR A 111 2.24 -22.35 -4.91
N LYS A 112 2.21 -21.03 -4.68
CA LYS A 112 3.29 -20.30 -4.00
C LYS A 112 3.20 -20.28 -2.47
N SER A 113 2.15 -20.85 -1.86
CA SER A 113 1.90 -20.81 -0.41
C SER A 113 1.98 -19.38 0.18
N SER A 114 1.75 -18.36 -0.65
CA SER A 114 1.78 -16.94 -0.29
C SER A 114 0.39 -16.40 -0.59
N SER A 115 -0.52 -16.62 0.36
CA SER A 115 -1.92 -16.23 0.25
C SER A 115 -2.17 -14.73 0.48
N GLY A 116 -1.12 -13.95 0.76
CA GLY A 116 -1.20 -12.52 1.06
C GLY A 116 -0.28 -11.68 0.19
N ASP A 117 -0.65 -10.41 0.03
CA ASP A 117 0.20 -9.39 -0.55
C ASP A 117 1.39 -9.17 0.39
N LYS A 118 2.61 -9.17 -0.14
CA LYS A 118 3.82 -9.07 0.69
C LYS A 118 4.93 -8.28 0.03
N CYS A 119 5.83 -7.76 0.85
CA CYS A 119 7.11 -7.21 0.45
C CYS A 119 8.23 -7.82 1.30
N ASP A 120 9.15 -8.53 0.66
CA ASP A 120 10.40 -8.94 1.31
C ASP A 120 11.32 -7.73 1.35
N MET A 121 11.70 -7.31 2.57
CA MET A 121 12.56 -6.17 2.84
C MET A 121 14.01 -6.63 2.85
N LEU A 122 14.86 -5.91 2.12
CA LEU A 122 16.28 -6.19 2.02
C LEU A 122 17.10 -5.01 2.52
N VAL A 123 18.15 -5.32 3.27
CA VAL A 123 19.17 -4.35 3.66
C VAL A 123 20.49 -4.81 3.06
N ASN A 124 21.11 -3.93 2.27
CA ASN A 124 22.35 -4.21 1.55
C ASN A 124 22.28 -5.52 0.73
N GLY A 125 21.12 -5.80 0.13
CA GLY A 125 20.88 -6.95 -0.74
C GLY A 125 20.54 -8.27 -0.05
N LYS A 126 20.46 -8.30 1.30
CA LYS A 126 20.02 -9.49 2.06
C LYS A 126 18.60 -9.29 2.55
N ILE A 127 17.74 -10.29 2.36
CA ILE A 127 16.40 -10.30 2.96
C ILE A 127 16.56 -10.34 4.47
N VAL A 128 15.89 -9.42 5.15
CA VAL A 128 15.92 -9.33 6.62
C VAL A 128 14.56 -9.54 7.25
N GLU A 129 13.47 -9.25 6.53
CA GLU A 129 12.09 -9.40 7.04
C GLU A 129 11.08 -9.36 5.88
N SER A 130 9.86 -9.86 6.11
CA SER A 130 8.73 -9.73 5.19
C SER A 130 7.60 -8.91 5.82
N LEU A 131 7.14 -7.89 5.11
CA LEU A 131 5.92 -7.15 5.43
C LEU A 131 4.73 -7.78 4.70
N TYR A 132 3.63 -7.98 5.41
CA TYR A 132 2.37 -8.50 4.87
C TYR A 132 1.30 -7.42 4.90
N PHE A 133 0.49 -7.39 3.84
CA PHE A 133 -0.58 -6.44 3.59
C PHE A 133 -1.89 -7.20 3.43
#